data_AF-D9W408-F1
#
_entry.id   AF-D9W408-F1
#
_cell.length_a   1.000
_cell.length_b   1.000
_cell.length_c   1.000
_cell.angle_alpha   90.00
_cell.angle_beta   90.00
_cell.angle_gamma   90.00
#
_symmetry.space_group_name_H-M   'P 1'
#
loop_
_entity.id
_entity.type
_entity.pdbx_description
1 polymer ?
#
loop_
_entity_poly.entity_id
_entity_poly.type
_entity_poly.pdbx_seq_one_letter_code
_entity_poly.pdbx_strand_id
1 'polypeptide(L)'
;MPDNQLGEFLRARRAALSPEDAALPSHGRRRVSGLRREEVAFLARMSADYYTRLEQGRERRPSPQLLDALARALHLEPDARTHLHQLAGTTLPGPPAPVDRRQISPFLRQMLDGFTAAPAFVINGTLDVLAANALADALYAPFTPADNLARMVFLDPAAQPFHTRWADTAEAVAAHLRHTAGLAPDSAPLRHLAVVRGCGDARGP
;
A
#
# COMPACT_ATOMS: atom_id res chain seq x y z
N MET A 1 18.10 -19.89 -8.90
CA MET A 1 17.09 -20.30 -7.91
C MET A 1 15.88 -19.42 -8.13
N PRO A 2 14.66 -19.93 -8.34
CA PRO A 2 13.51 -19.03 -8.48
C PRO A 2 13.37 -18.26 -7.17
N ASP A 3 13.46 -16.95 -7.26
CA ASP A 3 13.45 -16.02 -6.12
C ASP A 3 12.11 -16.15 -5.38
N ASN A 4 12.09 -16.79 -4.21
CA ASN A 4 10.86 -17.00 -3.42
C ASN A 4 10.71 -15.88 -2.39
N GLN A 5 10.55 -14.66 -2.89
CA GLN A 5 10.45 -13.47 -2.05
C GLN A 5 9.30 -13.57 -1.04
N LEU A 6 8.17 -14.17 -1.41
CA LEU A 6 7.04 -14.43 -0.50
C LEU A 6 7.47 -15.30 0.69
N GLY A 7 8.12 -16.43 0.44
CA GLY A 7 8.55 -17.32 1.53
C GLY A 7 9.68 -16.75 2.37
N GLU A 8 10.56 -15.92 1.79
CA GLU A 8 11.58 -15.18 2.54
C GLU A 8 10.95 -14.15 3.47
N PHE A 9 9.99 -13.37 2.96
CA PHE A 9 9.23 -12.40 3.75
C PHE A 9 8.51 -13.07 4.93
N LEU A 10 7.80 -14.18 4.68
CA LEU A 10 7.10 -14.92 5.73
C LEU A 10 8.08 -15.47 6.79
N ARG A 11 9.24 -15.98 6.37
CA ARG A 11 10.28 -16.47 7.28
C ARG A 11 10.85 -15.35 8.16
N ALA A 12 11.09 -14.17 7.58
CA ALA A 12 11.60 -13.01 8.30
C ALA A 12 10.58 -12.51 9.34
N ARG A 13 9.31 -12.37 8.96
CA ARG A 13 8.23 -11.92 9.87
C ARG A 13 7.99 -12.92 10.99
N ARG A 14 7.99 -14.21 10.68
CA ARG A 14 7.86 -15.28 11.70
C ARG A 14 9.03 -15.26 12.69
N ALA A 15 10.25 -15.03 12.23
CA ALA A 15 11.43 -14.99 13.10
C ALA A 15 11.45 -13.74 14.01
N ALA A 16 10.82 -12.65 13.59
CA ALA A 16 10.77 -11.39 14.33
C ALA A 16 9.66 -11.34 15.41
N LEU A 17 8.56 -12.06 15.22
CA LEU A 17 7.44 -12.05 16.17
C LEU A 17 7.66 -13.06 17.30
N SER A 18 7.57 -12.61 18.56
CA SER A 18 7.66 -13.49 19.71
C SER A 18 6.33 -14.21 19.97
N PRO A 19 6.35 -15.40 20.61
CA PRO A 19 5.13 -16.10 21.02
C PRO A 19 4.23 -15.25 21.92
N GLU A 20 4.82 -14.49 22.84
CA GLU A 20 4.10 -13.67 23.82
C GLU A 20 3.36 -12.52 23.11
N ASP A 21 4.02 -11.87 22.16
CA ASP A 21 3.41 -10.83 21.33
C ASP A 21 2.27 -11.37 20.46
N ALA A 22 2.30 -12.66 20.12
CA ALA A 22 1.25 -13.35 19.37
C ALA A 22 0.18 -13.99 20.28
N ALA A 23 0.17 -13.65 21.58
CA ALA A 23 -0.72 -14.21 22.60
C ALA A 23 -0.65 -15.74 22.74
N LEU A 24 0.51 -16.34 22.45
CA LEU A 24 0.79 -17.76 22.65
C LEU A 24 1.60 -17.99 23.93
N PRO A 25 1.27 -19.00 24.74
CA PRO A 25 1.99 -19.27 25.96
C PRO A 25 3.41 -19.78 25.68
N SER A 26 4.41 -19.15 26.32
CA SER A 26 5.81 -19.53 26.16
C SER A 26 6.21 -20.69 27.10
N HIS A 27 6.00 -21.94 26.70
CA HIS A 27 6.44 -23.10 27.50
C HIS A 27 7.87 -23.60 27.17
N GLY A 28 8.74 -23.69 28.19
CA GLY A 28 9.98 -24.48 28.20
C GLY A 28 11.20 -23.87 27.49
N ARG A 29 12.28 -24.66 27.39
CA ARG A 29 13.57 -24.30 26.78
C ARG A 29 13.45 -24.31 25.25
N ARG A 30 13.15 -23.17 24.64
CA ARG A 30 12.92 -23.03 23.18
C ARG A 30 14.25 -22.91 22.42
N ARG A 31 14.32 -23.54 21.24
CA ARG A 31 15.48 -23.45 20.30
C ARG A 31 15.43 -22.23 19.38
N VAL A 32 14.27 -21.60 19.24
CA VAL A 32 14.04 -20.47 18.32
C VAL A 32 13.34 -19.36 19.10
N SER A 33 13.80 -18.12 18.92
CA SER A 33 13.26 -16.93 19.60
C SER A 33 11.91 -16.48 19.04
N GLY A 34 11.73 -16.58 17.73
CA GLY A 34 10.47 -16.26 17.05
C GLY A 34 9.48 -17.42 16.99
N LEU A 35 8.34 -17.18 16.34
CA LEU A 35 7.29 -18.17 16.14
C LEU A 35 7.76 -19.40 15.37
N ARG A 36 7.23 -20.56 15.72
CA ARG A 36 7.37 -21.81 14.97
C ARG A 36 6.38 -21.87 13.81
N ARG A 37 6.63 -22.76 12.85
CA ARG A 37 5.74 -22.91 11.68
C ARG A 37 4.35 -23.37 12.10
N GLU A 38 4.30 -24.31 13.05
CA GLU A 38 3.06 -24.81 13.63
C GLU A 38 2.26 -23.73 14.38
N GLU A 39 2.94 -22.79 15.04
CA GLU A 39 2.31 -21.69 15.76
C GLU A 39 1.66 -20.70 14.78
N VAL A 40 2.36 -20.31 13.71
CA VAL A 40 1.77 -19.44 12.66
C VAL A 40 0.61 -20.13 11.96
N ALA A 41 0.75 -21.42 11.64
CA ALA A 41 -0.31 -22.18 10.97
C ALA A 41 -1.56 -22.28 11.85
N PHE A 42 -1.39 -22.49 13.16
CA PHE A 42 -2.49 -22.48 14.13
C PHE A 42 -3.19 -21.13 14.19
N LEU A 43 -2.43 -20.03 14.34
CA LEU A 43 -2.98 -18.67 14.38
C LEU A 43 -3.72 -18.29 13.10
N ALA A 44 -3.18 -18.69 11.94
CA ALA A 44 -3.77 -18.41 10.63
C ALA A 44 -4.84 -19.44 10.21
N ARG A 45 -5.16 -20.41 11.07
CA ARG A 45 -6.15 -21.49 10.82
C ARG A 45 -5.89 -22.26 9.52
N MET A 46 -4.63 -22.61 9.26
CA MET A 46 -4.21 -23.40 8.11
C MET A 46 -3.35 -24.60 8.52
N SER A 47 -3.06 -25.50 7.59
CA SER A 47 -2.15 -26.61 7.89
C SER A 47 -0.69 -26.16 7.93
N ALA A 48 0.09 -26.71 8.86
CA ALA A 48 1.52 -26.42 8.98
C ALA A 48 2.30 -26.83 7.71
N ASP A 49 1.83 -27.86 7.02
CA ASP A 49 2.37 -28.32 5.73
C ASP A 49 2.12 -27.29 4.61
N TYR A 50 0.93 -26.66 4.56
CA TYR A 50 0.66 -25.57 3.62
C TYR A 50 1.58 -24.36 3.88
N TYR A 51 1.71 -23.94 5.14
CA TYR A 51 2.62 -22.86 5.50
C TYR A 51 4.09 -23.17 5.13
N THR A 52 4.51 -24.43 5.33
CA THR A 52 5.85 -24.89 4.95
C THR A 52 6.07 -24.80 3.44
N ARG A 53 5.06 -25.16 2.62
CA ARG A 53 5.14 -25.02 1.16
C ARG A 53 5.23 -23.57 0.69
N LEU A 54 4.58 -22.63 1.38
CA LEU A 54 4.72 -21.19 1.12
C LEU A 54 6.17 -20.72 1.38
N GLU A 55 6.73 -21.04 2.55
CA GLU A 55 8.12 -20.67 2.87
C GLU A 55 9.15 -21.30 1.91
N GLN A 56 8.82 -22.47 1.34
CA GLN A 56 9.66 -23.19 0.37
C GLN A 56 9.43 -22.78 -1.09
N GLY A 57 8.39 -21.97 -1.37
CA GLY A 57 8.08 -21.49 -2.72
C GLY A 57 7.48 -22.54 -3.64
N ARG A 58 7.00 -23.65 -3.04
CA ARG A 58 6.24 -24.71 -3.71
C ARG A 58 4.79 -24.30 -3.90
N GLU A 59 4.29 -23.43 -3.03
CA GLU A 59 3.01 -22.74 -3.18
C GLU A 59 3.29 -21.24 -3.35
N ARG A 60 2.71 -20.61 -4.38
CA ARG A 60 3.04 -19.23 -4.77
C ARG A 60 1.82 -18.31 -4.92
N ARG A 61 0.62 -18.88 -4.96
CA ARG A 61 -0.62 -18.12 -5.17
C ARG A 61 -1.67 -18.48 -4.12
N PRO A 62 -1.40 -18.20 -2.83
CA PRO A 62 -2.42 -18.31 -1.80
C PRO A 62 -3.60 -17.40 -2.09
N SER A 63 -4.79 -17.76 -1.59
CA SER A 63 -5.97 -16.92 -1.75
C SER A 63 -5.84 -15.62 -0.93
N PRO A 64 -6.52 -14.52 -1.33
CA PRO A 64 -6.54 -13.28 -0.55
C PRO A 64 -6.96 -13.47 0.91
N GLN A 65 -7.92 -14.36 1.16
CA GLN A 65 -8.39 -14.69 2.52
C GLN A 65 -7.29 -15.32 3.38
N LEU A 66 -6.45 -16.14 2.76
CA LEU A 66 -5.34 -16.81 3.44
C LEU A 66 -4.19 -15.83 3.71
N LEU A 67 -3.95 -14.89 2.80
CA LEU A 67 -3.02 -13.78 3.02
C LEU A 67 -3.47 -12.86 4.16
N ASP A 68 -4.76 -12.54 4.24
CA ASP A 68 -5.33 -11.78 5.36
C ASP A 68 -5.21 -12.52 6.69
N ALA A 69 -5.39 -13.85 6.68
CA ALA A 69 -5.19 -14.67 7.86
C ALA A 69 -3.73 -14.68 8.31
N LEU A 70 -2.77 -14.75 7.37
CA LEU A 70 -1.34 -14.64 7.65
C LEU A 70 -0.97 -13.25 8.18
N ALA A 71 -1.50 -12.18 7.59
CA ALA A 71 -1.26 -10.82 8.03
C ALA A 71 -1.73 -10.61 9.48
N ARG A 72 -2.91 -11.14 9.83
CA ARG A 72 -3.40 -11.13 11.21
C ARG A 72 -2.55 -12.01 12.13
N ALA A 73 -2.19 -13.22 11.72
CA ALA A 73 -1.40 -14.14 12.55
C ALA A 73 0.02 -13.61 12.86
N LEU A 74 0.58 -12.80 11.95
CA LEU A 74 1.93 -12.25 12.07
C LEU A 74 1.93 -10.78 12.55
N HIS A 75 0.79 -10.25 13.00
CA HIS A 75 0.63 -8.86 13.44
C HIS A 75 1.25 -7.86 12.45
N LEU A 76 0.95 -8.03 11.15
CA LEU A 76 1.50 -7.17 10.11
C LEU A 76 0.83 -5.80 10.12
N GLU A 77 1.65 -4.76 10.24
CA GLU A 77 1.25 -3.37 9.99
C GLU A 77 0.73 -3.18 8.55
N PRO A 78 -0.05 -2.11 8.28
CA PRO A 78 -0.70 -1.88 6.98
C PRO A 78 0.24 -1.98 5.77
N ASP A 79 1.45 -1.43 5.87
CA ASP A 79 2.46 -1.47 4.81
C ASP A 79 2.97 -2.89 4.56
N ALA A 80 3.24 -3.64 5.64
CA ALA A 80 3.70 -5.02 5.56
C ALA A 80 2.62 -5.95 5.01
N ARG A 81 1.34 -5.70 5.33
CA ARG A 81 0.21 -6.41 4.74
C ARG A 81 0.08 -6.13 3.25
N THR A 82 0.21 -4.86 2.85
CA THR A 82 0.20 -4.47 1.44
C THR A 82 1.33 -5.16 0.66
N HIS A 83 2.53 -5.20 1.24
CA HIS A 83 3.67 -5.90 0.67
C HIS A 83 3.48 -7.42 0.59
N LEU A 84 2.88 -8.05 1.60
CA LEU A 84 2.56 -9.48 1.57
C LEU A 84 1.67 -9.84 0.36
N HIS A 85 0.64 -9.03 0.10
CA HIS A 85 -0.27 -9.27 -1.03
C HIS A 85 0.42 -9.06 -2.39
N GLN A 86 1.29 -8.05 -2.49
CA GLN A 86 2.14 -7.80 -3.65
C GLN A 86 2.99 -9.01 -4.01
N LEU A 87 3.71 -9.55 -3.02
CA LEU A 87 4.59 -10.72 -3.20
C LEU A 87 3.82 -11.97 -3.64
N ALA A 88 2.55 -12.10 -3.27
CA ALA A 88 1.67 -13.19 -3.70
C ALA A 88 0.98 -12.94 -5.06
N GLY A 89 1.23 -11.78 -5.70
CA GLY A 89 0.58 -11.40 -6.96
C GLY A 89 -0.91 -11.12 -6.82
N THR A 90 -1.38 -10.79 -5.61
CA THR A 90 -2.79 -10.46 -5.34
C THR A 90 -2.91 -8.98 -4.98
N THR A 91 -3.98 -8.33 -5.42
CA THR A 91 -4.31 -6.97 -4.95
C THR A 91 -5.17 -7.09 -3.69
N LEU A 92 -4.90 -6.29 -2.65
CA LEU A 92 -5.77 -6.21 -1.48
C LEU A 92 -7.20 -5.82 -1.96
N PRO A 93 -8.26 -6.55 -1.57
CA PRO A 93 -9.62 -6.06 -1.78
C PRO A 93 -9.89 -4.96 -0.76
N GLY A 94 -9.85 -3.71 -1.20
CA GLY A 94 -10.24 -2.56 -0.40
C GLY A 94 -9.50 -1.28 -0.82
N PRO A 95 -10.11 -0.10 -0.65
CA PRO A 95 -9.37 1.14 -0.79
C PRO A 95 -8.19 1.11 0.18
N PRO A 96 -6.97 1.52 -0.24
CA PRO A 96 -5.86 1.67 0.69
C PRO A 96 -6.32 2.53 1.87
N ALA A 97 -5.89 2.15 3.08
CA ALA A 97 -6.20 2.92 4.27
C ALA A 97 -5.76 4.38 4.03
N PRO A 98 -6.54 5.38 4.51
CA PRO A 98 -6.13 6.77 4.39
C PRO A 98 -4.73 6.92 4.99
N VAL A 99 -3.81 7.49 4.22
CA VAL A 99 -2.47 7.75 4.74
C VAL A 99 -2.59 8.76 5.87
N ASP A 100 -2.03 8.42 7.03
CA ASP A 100 -2.04 9.32 8.18
C ASP A 100 -1.17 10.54 7.87
N ARG A 101 -1.83 11.68 7.62
CA ARG A 101 -1.18 12.97 7.31
C ARG A 101 -0.28 13.53 8.44
N ARG A 102 -0.16 12.79 9.55
CA ARG A 102 0.61 13.17 10.72
C ARG A 102 2.01 12.54 10.78
N GLN A 103 2.38 11.67 9.84
CA GLN A 103 3.64 10.91 9.89
C GLN A 103 4.85 11.55 9.17
N ILE A 104 4.82 12.86 8.88
CA ILE A 104 6.04 13.54 8.40
C ILE A 104 6.91 14.02 9.56
N SER A 105 8.23 14.08 9.36
CA SER A 105 9.16 14.57 10.38
C SER A 105 8.83 16.01 10.80
N PRO A 106 9.10 16.41 12.05
CA PRO A 106 8.85 17.78 12.51
C PRO A 106 9.54 18.85 11.65
N PHE A 107 10.74 18.54 11.14
CA PHE A 107 11.48 19.43 10.24
C PHE A 107 10.77 19.67 8.90
N LEU A 108 10.25 18.60 8.27
CA LEU A 108 9.47 18.74 7.03
C LEU A 108 8.17 19.52 7.27
N ARG A 109 7.54 19.34 8.43
CA ARG A 109 6.35 20.10 8.81
C ARG A 109 6.68 21.59 8.97
N GLN A 110 7.75 21.92 9.68
CA GLN A 110 8.19 23.30 9.84
C GLN A 110 8.56 23.96 8.50
N MET A 111 9.22 23.21 7.60
CA MET A 111 9.52 23.69 6.26
C MET A 111 8.24 23.96 5.47
N LEU A 112 7.29 23.04 5.52
CA LEU A 112 5.99 23.16 4.85
C LEU A 112 5.19 24.38 5.34
N ASP A 113 5.14 24.60 6.66
CA ASP A 113 4.48 25.74 7.28
C ASP A 113 5.19 27.08 6.96
N GLY A 114 6.49 27.03 6.62
CA GLY A 114 7.27 28.18 6.17
C GLY A 114 6.90 28.69 4.77
N PHE A 115 6.22 27.88 3.95
CA PHE A 115 5.70 28.32 2.65
C PHE A 115 4.38 29.06 2.83
N THR A 116 4.45 30.36 3.13
CA THR A 116 3.26 31.21 3.39
C THR A 116 2.69 31.89 2.16
N ALA A 117 3.44 31.93 1.05
CA ALA A 117 3.05 32.64 -0.18
C ALA A 117 2.53 31.72 -1.30
N ALA A 118 2.53 30.39 -1.10
CA ALA A 118 2.08 29.42 -2.10
C ALA A 118 1.49 28.16 -1.45
N PRO A 119 0.48 27.54 -2.08
CA PRO A 119 0.03 26.18 -1.74
C PRO A 119 1.19 25.18 -1.82
N ALA A 120 1.38 24.39 -0.76
CA ALA A 120 2.41 23.36 -0.70
C ALA A 120 1.88 22.11 0.01
N PHE A 121 2.35 20.95 -0.43
CA PHE A 121 2.04 19.66 0.18
C PHE A 121 3.22 18.68 0.02
N VAL A 122 3.24 17.66 0.86
CA VAL A 122 4.20 16.54 0.81
C VAL A 122 3.45 15.32 0.28
N ILE A 123 4.04 14.61 -0.67
CA ILE A 123 3.48 13.39 -1.27
C ILE A 123 4.49 12.24 -1.25
N ASN A 124 4.00 10.99 -1.24
CA ASN A 124 4.83 9.81 -1.49
C ASN A 124 4.88 9.45 -2.99
N GLY A 125 5.62 8.39 -3.36
CA GLY A 125 5.73 7.94 -4.76
C GLY A 125 4.43 7.41 -5.37
N THR A 126 3.39 7.18 -4.55
CA THR A 126 2.05 6.78 -4.98
C THR A 126 1.06 7.95 -4.97
N LEU A 127 1.59 9.16 -4.79
CA LEU A 127 0.88 10.43 -4.80
C LEU A 127 -0.13 10.62 -3.65
N ASP A 128 0.04 9.88 -2.55
CA ASP A 128 -0.71 10.13 -1.32
C ASP A 128 -0.21 11.41 -0.67
N VAL A 129 -1.13 12.30 -0.30
CA VAL A 129 -0.85 13.56 0.38
C VAL A 129 -0.55 13.28 1.84
N LEU A 130 0.72 13.37 2.23
CA LEU A 130 1.24 13.12 3.57
C LEU A 130 1.12 14.33 4.49
N ALA A 131 1.10 15.54 3.94
CA ALA A 131 0.88 16.79 4.67
C ALA A 131 0.57 17.91 3.69
N ALA A 132 -0.15 18.94 4.13
CA ALA A 132 -0.44 20.14 3.36
C ALA A 132 -0.33 21.38 4.26
N ASN A 133 0.06 22.52 3.70
CA ASN A 133 -0.08 23.80 4.38
C ASN A 133 -1.53 24.33 4.23
N ALA A 134 -1.88 25.36 5.00
CA ALA A 134 -3.22 25.93 5.00
C ALA A 134 -3.70 26.41 3.61
N LEU A 135 -2.77 26.92 2.77
CA LEU A 135 -3.09 27.34 1.41
C LEU A 135 -3.41 26.17 0.48
N ALA A 136 -2.70 25.05 0.62
CA ALA A 136 -3.02 23.83 -0.11
C ALA A 136 -4.33 23.20 0.37
N ASP A 137 -4.58 23.17 1.67
CA ASP A 137 -5.87 22.69 2.19
C ASP A 137 -7.03 23.54 1.65
N ALA A 138 -6.87 24.87 1.58
CA ALA A 138 -7.87 25.76 0.98
C ALA A 138 -8.02 25.54 -0.53
N LEU A 139 -6.91 25.35 -1.26
CA LEU A 139 -6.93 25.09 -2.70
C LEU A 139 -7.66 23.78 -3.04
N TYR A 140 -7.36 22.70 -2.31
CA TYR A 140 -7.94 21.37 -2.56
C TYR A 140 -9.25 21.08 -1.79
N ALA A 141 -9.82 22.08 -1.10
CA ALA A 141 -11.09 21.98 -0.40
C ALA A 141 -12.27 21.42 -1.24
N PRO A 142 -12.34 21.62 -2.58
CA PRO A 142 -13.40 21.02 -3.40
C PRO A 142 -13.35 19.48 -3.50
N PHE A 143 -12.21 18.85 -3.20
CA PHE A 143 -12.03 17.40 -3.35
C PHE A 143 -12.40 16.65 -2.08
N THR A 144 -13.09 15.51 -2.22
CA THR A 144 -13.50 14.69 -1.07
C THR A 144 -13.37 13.19 -1.38
N PRO A 145 -12.33 12.49 -0.86
CA PRO A 145 -11.25 12.99 -0.01
C PRO A 145 -10.11 13.66 -0.79
N ALA A 146 -9.53 14.72 -0.23
CA ALA A 146 -8.35 15.40 -0.79
C ALA A 146 -7.02 14.68 -0.45
N ASP A 147 -6.96 13.36 -0.55
CA ASP A 147 -5.92 12.52 0.09
C ASP A 147 -4.90 11.88 -0.87
N ASN A 148 -5.23 11.72 -2.14
CA ASN A 148 -4.33 11.18 -3.15
C ASN A 148 -4.52 11.94 -4.46
N LEU A 149 -3.44 12.48 -5.04
CA LEU A 149 -3.56 13.31 -6.24
C LEU A 149 -4.11 12.53 -7.43
N ALA A 150 -3.78 11.25 -7.56
CA ALA A 150 -4.28 10.42 -8.64
C ALA A 150 -5.80 10.17 -8.49
N ARG A 151 -6.26 9.88 -7.27
CA ARG A 151 -7.69 9.75 -6.99
C ARG A 151 -8.44 11.04 -7.29
N MET A 152 -7.91 12.17 -6.84
CA MET A 152 -8.49 13.49 -7.12
C MET A 152 -8.58 13.73 -8.63
N VAL A 153 -7.54 13.44 -9.41
CA VAL A 153 -7.52 13.71 -10.86
C VAL A 153 -8.44 12.80 -11.67
N PHE A 154 -8.56 11.52 -11.30
CA PHE A 154 -9.24 10.52 -12.13
C PHE A 154 -10.61 10.09 -11.64
N LEU A 155 -10.89 10.21 -10.34
CA LEU A 155 -12.09 9.64 -9.70
C LEU A 155 -13.00 10.70 -9.08
N ASP A 156 -12.49 11.90 -8.77
CA ASP A 156 -13.30 12.98 -8.21
C ASP A 156 -13.90 13.87 -9.31
N PRO A 157 -15.23 14.09 -9.33
CA PRO A 157 -15.87 15.00 -10.29
C PRO A 157 -15.34 16.44 -10.25
N ALA A 158 -14.76 16.88 -9.13
CA ALA A 158 -14.16 18.21 -8.99
C ALA A 158 -12.93 18.41 -9.89
N ALA A 159 -12.31 17.34 -10.40
CA ALA A 159 -11.08 17.41 -11.19
C ALA A 159 -11.18 18.27 -12.45
N GLN A 160 -12.27 18.09 -13.21
CA GLN A 160 -12.45 18.80 -14.48
C GLN A 160 -12.57 20.31 -14.33
N PRO A 161 -13.44 20.85 -13.43
CA PRO A 161 -13.50 22.28 -13.22
C PRO A 161 -12.29 22.84 -12.46
N PHE A 162 -11.59 22.02 -11.67
CA PHE A 162 -10.40 22.45 -10.92
C PHE A 162 -9.17 22.64 -11.82
N HIS A 163 -8.93 21.73 -12.76
CA HIS A 163 -7.76 21.78 -13.64
C HIS A 163 -8.05 22.51 -14.95
N THR A 164 -7.43 23.67 -15.16
CA THR A 164 -7.50 24.41 -16.44
C THR A 164 -7.09 23.54 -17.64
N ARG A 165 -6.11 22.65 -17.46
CA ARG A 165 -5.62 21.70 -18.46
C ARG A 165 -5.65 20.27 -17.90
N TRP A 166 -6.86 19.77 -17.67
CA TRP A 166 -7.08 18.45 -17.06
C TRP A 166 -6.36 17.32 -17.81
N ALA A 167 -6.41 17.29 -19.15
CA ALA A 167 -5.78 16.24 -19.95
C ALA A 167 -4.27 16.13 -19.70
N ASP A 168 -3.56 17.26 -19.67
CA ASP A 168 -2.11 17.29 -19.41
C ASP A 168 -1.79 16.87 -17.98
N THR A 169 -2.64 17.27 -17.02
CA THR A 169 -2.51 16.87 -15.63
C THR A 169 -2.67 15.34 -15.50
N ALA A 170 -3.70 14.79 -16.12
CA ALA A 170 -3.98 13.36 -16.14
C ALA A 170 -2.82 12.58 -16.78
N GLU A 171 -2.27 13.06 -17.89
CA GLU A 171 -1.11 12.44 -18.53
C GLU A 171 0.13 12.44 -17.62
N ALA A 172 0.45 13.58 -17.01
CA ALA A 172 1.59 13.71 -16.10
C ALA A 172 1.47 12.77 -14.88
N VAL A 173 0.27 12.70 -14.28
CA VAL A 173 -0.01 11.77 -13.19
C VAL A 173 0.15 10.33 -13.66
N ALA A 174 -0.46 9.95 -14.79
CA ALA A 174 -0.34 8.59 -15.33
C ALA A 174 1.10 8.21 -15.66
N ALA A 175 1.91 9.15 -16.16
CA ALA A 175 3.32 8.95 -16.44
C ALA A 175 4.13 8.72 -15.15
N HIS A 176 3.87 9.52 -14.11
CA HIS A 176 4.50 9.34 -12.80
C HIS A 176 4.20 7.94 -12.23
N LEU A 177 2.94 7.51 -12.25
CA LEU A 177 2.57 6.19 -11.73
C LEU A 177 3.21 5.06 -12.55
N ARG A 178 3.25 5.18 -13.89
CA ARG A 178 3.96 4.20 -14.73
C ARG A 178 5.45 4.12 -14.40
N HIS A 179 6.08 5.27 -14.14
CA HIS A 179 7.49 5.34 -13.77
C HIS A 179 7.73 4.69 -12.40
N THR A 180 6.96 5.06 -11.37
CA THR A 180 7.09 4.48 -10.03
C THR A 180 6.81 2.98 -10.04
N ALA A 181 5.82 2.51 -10.79
CA ALA A 181 5.53 1.08 -10.98
C ALA A 181 6.67 0.34 -11.69
N GLY A 182 7.44 1.02 -12.55
CA GLY A 182 8.61 0.45 -13.22
C GLY A 182 9.86 0.37 -12.34
N LEU A 183 10.03 1.33 -11.42
CA LEU A 183 11.14 1.35 -10.45
C LEU A 183 10.96 0.32 -9.33
N ALA A 184 9.72 -0.03 -9.04
CA ALA A 184 9.36 -1.05 -8.07
C ALA A 184 8.24 -1.93 -8.67
N PRO A 185 8.57 -2.90 -9.54
CA PRO A 185 7.61 -3.78 -10.20
C PRO A 185 6.71 -4.54 -9.21
N ASP A 186 7.16 -4.66 -7.97
CA ASP A 186 6.46 -5.31 -6.87
C ASP A 186 5.80 -4.33 -5.87
N SER A 187 5.90 -3.00 -6.03
CA SER A 187 5.18 -2.05 -5.17
C SER A 187 3.79 -1.72 -5.74
N ALA A 188 2.78 -2.48 -5.33
CA ALA A 188 1.36 -2.17 -5.57
C ALA A 188 0.80 -1.18 -4.53
N PRO A 189 0.84 0.12 -4.87
CA PRO A 189 -0.43 0.85 -4.80
C PRO A 189 -0.97 1.25 -6.18
N LEU A 190 -0.24 0.98 -7.27
CA LEU A 190 -0.49 1.63 -8.57
C LEU A 190 -1.44 0.92 -9.52
N ARG A 191 -2.05 -0.20 -9.11
CA ARG A 191 -2.90 -1.03 -10.00
C ARG A 191 -4.41 -0.74 -9.95
N HIS A 192 -4.86 0.29 -9.24
CA HIS A 192 -6.29 0.63 -9.17
C HIS A 192 -6.76 1.77 -10.08
N LEU A 193 -5.89 2.32 -10.93
CA LEU A 193 -6.34 3.21 -12.00
C LEU A 193 -6.65 2.40 -13.25
N ALA A 194 -7.93 2.08 -13.41
CA ALA A 194 -8.44 1.66 -14.71
C ALA A 194 -8.06 2.75 -15.73
N VAL A 195 -7.34 2.36 -16.77
CA VAL A 195 -7.09 3.21 -17.93
C VAL A 195 -8.46 3.54 -18.51
N VAL A 196 -8.94 4.77 -18.30
CA VAL A 196 -10.05 5.32 -19.07
C VAL A 196 -9.51 5.50 -20.49
N ARG A 197 -9.71 4.49 -21.33
CA ARG A 197 -9.64 4.68 -22.78
C ARG A 197 -10.78 5.63 -23.12
N GLY A 198 -10.44 6.84 -23.56
CA GLY A 198 -11.42 7.78 -24.08
C GLY A 198 -12.23 7.11 -25.19
N CYS A 199 -13.55 7.05 -25.01
CA CYS A 199 -14.48 6.95 -26.13
C CYS A 199 -14.32 8.24 -26.94
N GLY A 200 -13.53 8.17 -28.01
CA GLY A 200 -13.65 9.11 -29.11
C GLY A 200 -14.74 8.60 -30.05
N ASP A 201 -15.94 9.17 -29.95
CA ASP A 201 -16.65 9.69 -31.12
C ASP A 201 -17.93 10.41 -30.68
N ALA A 202 -17.85 11.73 -30.68
CA ALA A 202 -18.97 12.62 -30.88
C ALA A 202 -18.53 13.70 -31.86
N ARG A 203 -18.45 13.32 -33.15
CA ARG A 203 -18.56 14.27 -34.25
C ARG A 203 -19.98 14.21 -34.78
N GLY A 204 -20.80 15.15 -34.33
CA GLY A 204 -21.94 15.63 -35.11
C GLY A 204 -21.61 17.04 -35.62
N PRO A 205 -21.96 17.39 -36.86
CA PRO A 205 -22.55 18.69 -37.12
C PRO A 205 -24.01 18.74 -36.66
#